data_AF-A0A8J7L786-F1
#
_entry.id   AF-A0A8J7L786-F1
#
_cell.length_a   1.000
_cell.length_b   1.000
_cell.length_c   1.000
_cell.angle_alpha   90.00
_cell.angle_beta   90.00
_cell.angle_gamma   90.00
#
_symmetry.space_group_name_H-M   'P 1'
#
loop_
_entity.id
_entity.type
_entity.pdbx_description
1 polymer ?
#
loop_
_entity_poly.entity_id
_entity_poly.type
_entity_poly.pdbx_seq_one_letter_code
_entity_poly.pdbx_strand_id
1 'polypeptide(L)'
;MKKVSSPTPFFQLGVRKKSYRLSLVACSCLFLIASLNHSAFSQNLTSSSPTEKGGISSGVRSSCSEQSLEILTTKLLRDLPGYANRATQRARRRSRSSEAYGYMLVAGRPEFQPLPLNFGENNTNGQKSDATGVEQVFFTTLQRQYINQKVVELQEFHWLFLTKTKNGWRLVMMFTQTGSYPAQQLQSPPRDSTDGTIAQGVKAWLRDCQAGSVRQ
;
A
#
# COMPACT_ATOMS: atom_id res chain seq x y z
N MET A 1 -4.68 -55.67 -53.79
CA MET A 1 -4.47 -54.66 -52.74
C MET A 1 -4.00 -55.36 -51.47
N LYS A 2 -2.83 -54.97 -50.95
CA LYS A 2 -2.05 -55.69 -49.94
C LYS A 2 -2.66 -55.54 -48.53
N LYS A 3 -2.77 -56.63 -47.77
CA LYS A 3 -2.92 -56.64 -46.30
C LYS A 3 -2.24 -57.89 -45.76
N VAL A 4 -1.10 -57.69 -45.09
CA VAL A 4 -0.36 -58.66 -44.26
C VAL A 4 0.23 -57.88 -43.07
N SER A 5 0.58 -58.61 -42.03
CA SER A 5 0.38 -58.45 -40.59
C SER A 5 1.47 -57.75 -39.76
N SER A 6 1.04 -57.30 -38.56
CA SER A 6 1.70 -57.32 -37.22
C SER A 6 2.92 -56.42 -36.94
N PRO A 7 3.36 -56.22 -35.67
CA PRO A 7 2.68 -56.24 -34.36
C PRO A 7 2.95 -54.97 -33.49
N THR A 8 2.27 -54.86 -32.35
CA THR A 8 2.53 -53.92 -31.23
C THR A 8 3.81 -54.25 -30.44
N PRO A 9 4.43 -53.26 -29.77
CA PRO A 9 4.41 -53.22 -28.30
C PRO A 9 4.22 -51.78 -27.75
N PHE A 10 3.30 -51.55 -26.80
CA PHE A 10 3.53 -51.62 -25.35
C PHE A 10 4.69 -50.75 -24.84
N PHE A 11 4.43 -49.46 -24.63
CA PHE A 11 5.20 -48.61 -23.70
C PHE A 11 4.28 -48.21 -22.54
N GLN A 12 4.36 -48.96 -21.44
CA GLN A 12 3.80 -48.53 -20.17
C GLN A 12 4.66 -47.40 -19.60
N LEU A 13 4.03 -46.26 -19.32
CA LEU A 13 4.57 -45.22 -18.46
C LEU A 13 4.82 -45.79 -17.06
N GLY A 14 6.08 -45.94 -16.69
CA GLY A 14 6.50 -46.18 -15.32
C GLY A 14 6.22 -44.96 -14.45
N VAL A 15 5.04 -44.89 -13.86
CA VAL A 15 4.74 -43.97 -12.76
C VAL A 15 5.46 -44.50 -11.52
N ARG A 16 6.63 -43.92 -11.21
CA ARG A 16 7.33 -44.13 -9.93
C ARG A 16 6.47 -43.60 -8.78
N LYS A 17 5.68 -44.48 -8.16
CA LYS A 17 5.06 -44.22 -6.85
C LYS A 17 6.17 -44.16 -5.79
N LYS A 18 6.48 -42.96 -5.28
CA LYS A 18 7.25 -42.80 -4.04
C LYS A 18 6.33 -43.08 -2.86
N SER A 19 6.54 -44.22 -2.21
CA SER A 19 5.95 -44.56 -0.92
C SER A 19 6.74 -43.87 0.18
N TYR A 20 6.15 -42.86 0.82
CA TYR A 20 6.68 -42.30 2.05
C TYR A 20 6.21 -43.17 3.21
N ARG A 21 7.14 -43.93 3.80
CA ARG A 21 6.89 -44.67 5.03
C ARG A 21 6.76 -43.67 6.18
N LEU A 22 5.55 -43.59 6.72
CA LEU A 22 5.23 -42.93 7.99
C LEU A 22 5.99 -43.67 9.10
N SER A 23 6.95 -43.02 9.75
CA SER A 23 7.54 -43.52 10.99
C SER A 23 6.96 -42.71 12.14
N LEU A 24 6.01 -43.32 12.85
CA LEU A 24 5.54 -42.88 14.15
C LEU A 24 6.59 -43.29 15.18
N VAL A 25 7.42 -42.34 15.61
CA VAL A 25 8.20 -42.49 16.84
C VAL A 25 7.48 -41.69 17.91
N ALA A 26 6.77 -42.41 18.77
CA ALA A 26 6.28 -41.90 20.03
C ALA A 26 7.49 -41.70 20.95
N CYS A 27 7.81 -40.45 21.27
CA CYS A 27 8.70 -40.11 22.38
C CYS A 27 7.93 -39.20 23.33
N SER A 28 7.17 -39.85 24.22
CA SER A 28 6.60 -39.25 25.42
C SER A 28 7.73 -39.08 26.43
N CYS A 29 8.22 -37.86 26.59
CA CYS A 29 9.02 -37.45 27.73
C CYS A 29 8.34 -36.25 28.41
N LEU A 30 8.13 -36.46 29.71
CA LEU A 30 7.37 -35.65 30.64
C LEU A 30 8.02 -34.28 30.88
N PHE A 31 7.12 -33.34 31.17
CA PHE A 31 7.33 -32.01 31.72
C PHE A 31 8.37 -31.99 32.85
N LEU A 32 9.44 -31.23 32.66
CA LEU A 32 10.10 -30.50 33.76
C LEU A 32 10.36 -29.07 33.29
N ILE A 33 9.80 -28.16 34.09
CA ILE A 33 9.72 -26.73 33.90
C ILE A 33 11.05 -26.16 34.39
N ALA A 34 11.89 -25.69 33.49
CA ALA A 34 13.00 -24.79 33.84
C ALA A 34 12.72 -23.46 33.14
N SER A 35 11.99 -22.61 33.85
CA SER A 35 11.78 -21.20 33.53
C SER A 35 13.11 -20.47 33.60
N LEU A 36 13.89 -20.56 32.52
CA LEU A 36 14.93 -19.58 32.23
C LEU A 36 14.22 -18.29 31.84
N ASN A 37 14.11 -17.40 32.82
CA ASN A 37 13.64 -16.03 32.68
C ASN A 37 14.52 -15.29 31.66
N HIS A 38 14.18 -15.40 30.38
CA HIS A 38 14.57 -14.40 29.41
C HIS A 38 13.68 -13.18 29.67
N SER A 39 14.14 -12.31 30.57
CA SER A 39 13.64 -10.95 30.66
C SER A 39 13.89 -10.28 29.31
N ALA A 40 12.86 -10.23 28.47
CA ALA A 40 12.84 -9.35 27.31
C ALA A 40 13.03 -7.92 27.83
N PHE A 41 14.12 -7.28 27.39
CA PHE A 41 14.43 -5.90 27.70
C PHE A 41 13.42 -5.00 26.95
N SER A 42 12.21 -4.89 27.48
CA SER A 42 11.31 -3.79 27.13
C SER A 42 11.82 -2.57 27.87
N GLN A 43 12.45 -1.65 27.14
CA GLN A 43 12.60 -0.28 27.66
C GLN A 43 11.20 0.32 27.75
N ASN A 44 10.53 0.11 28.88
CA ASN A 44 9.53 1.06 29.32
C ASN A 44 10.30 2.36 29.54
N LEU A 45 10.23 3.27 28.57
CA LEU A 45 10.51 4.67 28.81
C LEU A 45 9.50 5.09 29.90
N THR A 46 9.98 5.07 31.14
CA THR A 46 9.36 5.74 32.27
C THR A 46 9.08 7.16 31.82
N SER A 47 7.80 7.44 31.60
CA SER A 47 7.26 8.80 31.57
C SER A 47 7.59 9.43 32.92
N SER A 48 8.72 10.11 33.01
CA SER A 48 8.99 11.04 34.10
C SER A 48 7.89 12.09 34.07
N SER A 49 7.07 12.12 35.12
CA SER A 49 6.14 13.20 35.39
C SER A 49 6.87 14.55 35.28
N PRO A 50 6.39 15.51 34.49
CA PRO A 50 6.86 16.87 34.63
C PRO A 50 6.26 17.45 35.91
N THR A 51 7.15 17.84 36.80
CA THR A 51 6.88 18.74 37.92
C THR A 51 6.04 19.93 37.44
N GLU A 52 4.98 20.23 38.19
CA GLU A 52 4.18 21.46 38.02
C GLU A 52 5.09 22.69 37.96
N LYS A 53 5.20 23.27 36.77
CA LYS A 53 5.40 24.71 36.59
C LYS A 53 4.47 25.16 35.48
N GLY A 54 3.53 26.03 35.85
CA GLY A 54 2.59 26.66 34.95
C GLY A 54 3.29 27.29 33.76
N GLY A 55 3.22 26.60 32.63
CA GLY A 55 3.62 27.08 31.32
C GLY A 55 2.44 26.82 30.41
N ILE A 56 1.75 27.91 30.04
CA ILE A 56 0.65 28.04 29.09
C ILE A 56 0.51 26.78 28.23
N SER A 57 -0.55 26.00 28.46
CA SER A 57 -1.03 25.01 27.51
C SER A 57 -1.51 25.77 26.28
N SER A 58 -0.58 26.21 25.44
CA SER A 58 -0.93 26.66 24.10
C SER A 58 -1.42 25.41 23.41
N GLY A 59 -2.73 25.37 23.19
CA GLY A 59 -3.35 24.37 22.34
C GLY A 59 -2.76 24.54 20.95
N VAL A 60 -1.61 23.91 20.71
CA VAL A 60 -1.15 23.64 19.36
C VAL A 60 -2.08 22.54 18.86
N ARG A 61 -3.31 22.95 18.50
CA ARG A 61 -4.18 22.16 17.65
C ARG A 61 -3.38 21.91 16.40
N SER A 62 -2.72 20.77 16.32
CA SER A 62 -2.25 20.19 15.07
C SER A 62 -3.47 19.71 14.30
N SER A 63 -4.41 20.60 14.00
CA SER A 63 -5.63 20.27 13.29
C SER A 63 -5.25 20.10 11.82
N CYS A 64 -4.75 18.92 11.46
CA CYS A 64 -4.72 18.51 10.05
C CYS A 64 -6.08 18.67 9.38
N SER A 65 -7.16 18.72 10.17
CA SER A 65 -8.51 19.08 9.75
C SER A 65 -8.66 20.52 9.26
N GLU A 66 -7.88 21.47 9.76
CA GLU A 66 -7.95 22.88 9.39
C GLU A 66 -6.99 23.26 8.25
N GLN A 67 -5.97 22.43 7.97
CA GLN A 67 -5.00 22.69 6.91
C GLN A 67 -5.65 22.79 5.53
N SER A 68 -5.08 23.68 4.69
CA SER A 68 -5.39 23.73 3.26
C SER A 68 -5.03 22.42 2.58
N LEU A 69 -5.69 22.14 1.45
CA LEU A 69 -5.41 20.94 0.66
C LEU A 69 -3.93 20.85 0.30
N GLU A 70 -3.31 21.97 -0.09
CA GLU A 70 -1.91 22.01 -0.53
C GLU A 70 -0.92 21.67 0.59
N ILE A 71 -1.09 22.24 1.78
CA ILE A 71 -0.22 21.96 2.93
C ILE A 71 -0.39 20.49 3.35
N LEU A 72 -1.65 20.03 3.39
CA LEU A 72 -1.98 18.67 3.76
C LEU A 72 -1.33 17.67 2.79
N THR A 73 -1.50 17.84 1.49
CA THR A 73 -1.03 16.88 0.48
C THR A 73 0.49 16.91 0.35
N THR A 74 1.12 18.08 0.53
CA THR A 74 2.59 18.18 0.57
C THR A 74 3.17 17.34 1.70
N LYS A 75 2.60 17.43 2.92
CA LYS A 75 3.02 16.62 4.06
C LYS A 75 2.69 15.14 3.87
N LEU A 76 1.50 14.85 3.34
CA LEU A 76 1.06 13.49 3.02
C LEU A 76 2.06 12.81 2.08
N LEU A 77 2.40 13.44 0.95
CA LEU A 77 3.27 12.85 -0.07
C LEU A 77 4.71 12.70 0.43
N ARG A 78 5.21 13.61 1.28
CA ARG A 78 6.49 13.45 1.98
C ARG A 78 6.55 12.14 2.78
N ASP A 79 5.48 11.83 3.50
CA ASP A 79 5.44 10.67 4.41
C ASP A 79 4.88 9.39 3.74
N LEU A 80 4.26 9.53 2.56
CA LEU A 80 3.54 8.47 1.86
C LEU A 80 4.37 7.21 1.63
N PRO A 81 5.65 7.26 1.23
CA PRO A 81 6.45 6.05 1.06
C PRO A 81 6.46 5.17 2.32
N GLY A 82 6.60 5.78 3.50
CA GLY A 82 6.59 5.06 4.77
C GLY A 82 5.23 4.41 5.07
N TYR A 83 4.14 5.12 4.83
CA TYR A 83 2.78 4.62 5.05
C TYR A 83 2.37 3.54 4.05
N ALA A 84 2.61 3.78 2.76
CA ALA A 84 2.32 2.83 1.69
C ALA A 84 3.14 1.55 1.84
N ASN A 85 4.43 1.64 2.17
CA ASN A 85 5.26 0.45 2.37
C ASN A 85 4.78 -0.39 3.55
N ARG A 86 4.34 0.21 4.67
CA ARG A 86 3.71 -0.55 5.76
C ARG A 86 2.42 -1.23 5.31
N ALA A 87 1.59 -0.56 4.50
CA ALA A 87 0.37 -1.15 3.96
C ALA A 87 0.67 -2.34 3.03
N THR A 88 1.64 -2.19 2.12
CA THR A 88 2.10 -3.26 1.22
C THR A 88 2.63 -4.47 1.99
N GLN A 89 3.45 -4.24 3.02
CA GLN A 89 3.99 -5.32 3.85
C GLN A 89 2.89 -6.06 4.62
N ARG A 90 1.87 -5.36 5.12
CA ARG A 90 0.70 -6.00 5.75
C ARG A 90 -0.10 -6.83 4.74
N ALA A 91 -0.35 -6.29 3.55
CA ALA A 91 -1.06 -7.00 2.48
C ALA A 91 -0.33 -8.28 2.06
N ARG A 92 1.00 -8.21 1.89
CA ARG A 92 1.85 -9.36 1.56
C ARG A 92 1.78 -10.46 2.62
N ARG A 93 1.90 -10.11 3.90
CA ARG A 93 1.77 -11.07 5.01
C ARG A 93 0.42 -11.77 5.01
N ARG A 94 -0.64 -11.07 4.57
CA ARG A 94 -1.99 -11.62 4.46
C ARG A 94 -2.14 -12.58 3.27
N SER A 95 -1.59 -12.25 2.11
CA SER A 95 -1.71 -13.11 0.91
C SER A 95 -0.77 -14.32 0.92
N ARG A 96 0.28 -14.31 1.77
CA ARG A 96 1.35 -15.33 1.81
C ARG A 96 2.06 -15.54 0.46
N SER A 97 1.90 -14.63 -0.49
CA SER A 97 2.61 -14.66 -1.77
C SER A 97 4.01 -14.07 -1.62
N SER A 98 5.01 -14.81 -2.08
CA SER A 98 6.42 -14.39 -2.11
C SER A 98 6.90 -14.02 -3.52
N GLU A 99 6.10 -14.28 -4.55
CA GLU A 99 6.55 -14.24 -5.95
C GLU A 99 6.64 -12.82 -6.51
N ALA A 100 5.77 -11.92 -6.04
CA ALA A 100 5.77 -10.51 -6.41
C ALA A 100 5.59 -9.61 -5.17
N TYR A 101 6.51 -8.68 -4.95
CA TYR A 101 6.35 -7.64 -3.93
C TYR A 101 7.03 -6.35 -4.37
N GLY A 102 6.47 -5.21 -3.96
CA GLY A 102 7.03 -3.91 -4.29
C GLY A 102 7.12 -2.97 -3.10
N TYR A 103 7.88 -1.91 -3.27
CA TYR A 103 7.94 -0.80 -2.33
C TYR A 103 8.03 0.52 -3.08
N MET A 104 7.29 1.50 -2.59
CA MET A 104 7.38 2.87 -3.04
C MET A 104 8.73 3.45 -2.62
N LEU A 105 9.48 3.96 -3.59
CA LEU A 105 10.74 4.66 -3.39
C LEU A 105 10.49 6.12 -3.03
N VAL A 106 9.65 6.79 -3.82
CA VAL A 106 9.38 8.22 -3.68
C VAL A 106 8.00 8.54 -4.21
N ALA A 107 7.39 9.58 -3.63
CA ALA A 107 6.21 10.24 -4.16
C ALA A 107 6.61 11.61 -4.72
N GLY A 108 6.10 11.93 -5.90
CA GLY A 108 6.29 13.19 -6.59
C GLY A 108 5.52 14.34 -5.93
N ARG A 109 5.62 15.52 -6.54
CA ARG A 109 4.92 16.73 -6.06
C ARG A 109 3.42 16.64 -6.39
N PRO A 110 2.56 17.21 -5.53
CA PRO A 110 1.13 17.28 -5.83
C PRO A 110 0.86 18.33 -6.91
N GLU A 111 -0.13 18.05 -7.76
CA GLU A 111 -0.68 18.95 -8.76
C GLU A 111 -2.21 19.03 -8.56
N PHE A 112 -2.75 20.25 -8.60
CA PHE A 112 -4.15 20.52 -8.26
C PHE A 112 -5.00 20.88 -9.49
N GLN A 113 -4.40 20.85 -10.68
CA GLN A 113 -5.13 21.10 -11.91
C GLN A 113 -6.09 19.93 -12.16
N PRO A 114 -7.42 20.20 -12.25
CA PRO A 114 -8.37 19.14 -12.56
C PRO A 114 -8.10 18.62 -13.97
N LEU A 115 -8.43 17.34 -14.20
CA LEU A 115 -8.39 16.79 -15.56
C LEU A 115 -9.39 17.59 -16.42
N PRO A 116 -9.01 18.03 -17.62
CA PRO A 116 -9.96 18.60 -18.56
C PRO A 116 -10.89 17.48 -19.03
N LEU A 117 -11.99 17.30 -18.30
CA LEU A 117 -13.06 16.41 -18.71
C LEU A 117 -13.80 17.16 -19.82
N ASN A 118 -13.52 16.79 -21.07
CA ASN A 118 -14.34 17.18 -22.21
C ASN A 118 -15.69 16.47 -22.08
N PHE A 119 -16.53 16.92 -21.16
CA PHE A 119 -17.95 16.61 -21.21
C PHE A 119 -18.47 17.29 -22.48
N GLY A 120 -18.98 16.50 -23.42
CA GLY A 120 -19.47 16.98 -24.70
C GLY A 120 -20.32 18.25 -24.50
N GLU A 121 -19.87 19.32 -25.16
CA GLU A 121 -20.63 20.49 -25.58
C GLU A 121 -21.81 20.87 -24.67
N ASN A 122 -21.55 21.72 -23.66
CA ASN A 122 -22.41 22.83 -23.18
C ASN A 122 -21.93 23.40 -21.84
N ASN A 123 -20.66 23.78 -21.70
CA ASN A 123 -20.25 24.73 -20.66
C ASN A 123 -19.09 25.57 -21.17
N THR A 124 -19.44 26.72 -21.76
CA THR A 124 -18.53 27.82 -22.07
C THR A 124 -18.09 28.49 -20.78
N ASN A 125 -17.14 27.87 -20.10
CA ASN A 125 -16.15 28.43 -19.19
C ASN A 125 -15.50 27.23 -18.49
N GLY A 126 -14.19 27.28 -18.21
CA GLY A 126 -13.43 26.23 -17.53
C GLY A 126 -13.89 25.97 -16.10
N GLN A 127 -15.13 25.55 -15.95
CA GLN A 127 -15.82 25.31 -14.70
C GLN A 127 -15.27 23.99 -14.19
N LYS A 128 -14.55 24.07 -13.06
CA LYS A 128 -14.22 22.93 -12.20
C LYS A 128 -15.42 22.00 -12.22
N SER A 129 -15.21 20.71 -12.44
CA SER A 129 -16.28 19.72 -12.25
C SER A 129 -16.85 19.93 -10.85
N ASP A 130 -18.05 20.54 -10.77
CA ASP A 130 -18.70 21.01 -9.55
C ASP A 130 -19.26 19.82 -8.74
N ALA A 131 -18.42 18.83 -8.45
CA ALA A 131 -18.68 17.91 -7.35
C ALA A 131 -18.42 18.70 -6.06
N THR A 132 -19.40 19.49 -5.64
CA THR A 132 -19.33 20.42 -4.49
C THR A 132 -18.70 19.72 -3.28
N GLY A 133 -17.47 20.10 -2.92
CA GLY A 133 -16.76 19.58 -1.74
C GLY A 133 -15.85 18.36 -1.97
N VAL A 134 -15.60 17.95 -3.22
CA VAL A 134 -14.55 16.98 -3.57
C VAL A 134 -13.42 17.69 -4.31
N GLU A 135 -12.21 17.55 -3.79
CA GLU A 135 -10.99 18.12 -4.35
C GLU A 135 -10.13 17.03 -4.99
N GLN A 136 -9.61 17.30 -6.18
CA GLN A 136 -8.72 16.41 -6.91
C GLN A 136 -7.25 16.80 -6.65
N VAL A 137 -6.42 15.79 -6.43
CA VAL A 137 -4.96 15.92 -6.33
C VAL A 137 -4.33 14.88 -7.23
N PHE A 138 -3.54 15.32 -8.19
CA PHE A 138 -2.71 14.45 -9.00
C PHE A 138 -1.31 14.35 -8.40
N PHE A 139 -0.71 13.16 -8.45
CA PHE A 139 0.70 12.97 -8.12
C PHE A 139 1.25 11.71 -8.78
N THR A 140 2.57 11.62 -8.87
CA THR A 140 3.26 10.43 -9.37
C THR A 140 3.98 9.72 -8.25
N THR A 141 4.24 8.43 -8.42
CA THR A 141 5.13 7.69 -7.53
C THR A 141 6.10 6.84 -8.34
N LEU A 142 7.27 6.59 -7.76
CA LEU A 142 8.21 5.61 -8.28
C LEU A 142 8.20 4.40 -7.35
N GLN A 143 7.93 3.23 -7.90
CA GLN A 143 7.89 1.97 -7.18
C GLN A 143 8.91 1.01 -7.75
N ARG A 144 9.62 0.30 -6.86
CA ARG A 144 10.41 -0.86 -7.23
C ARG A 144 9.64 -2.13 -6.93
N GLN A 145 9.52 -3.02 -7.90
CA GLN A 145 8.92 -4.33 -7.72
C GLN A 145 9.96 -5.44 -7.94
N TYR A 146 9.79 -6.51 -7.17
CA TYR A 146 10.57 -7.74 -7.23
C TYR A 146 9.63 -8.82 -7.71
N ILE A 147 9.81 -9.30 -8.92
CA ILE A 147 8.98 -10.33 -9.54
C ILE A 147 9.92 -11.46 -9.94
N ASN A 148 9.73 -12.66 -9.39
CA ASN A 148 10.56 -13.83 -9.70
C ASN A 148 12.08 -13.52 -9.64
N GLN A 149 12.49 -12.83 -8.56
CA GLN A 149 13.88 -12.40 -8.31
C GLN A 149 14.43 -11.36 -9.29
N LYS A 150 13.62 -10.83 -10.20
CA LYS A 150 13.96 -9.72 -11.07
C LYS A 150 13.45 -8.42 -10.50
N VAL A 151 14.25 -7.36 -10.65
CA VAL A 151 13.89 -6.01 -10.25
C VAL A 151 13.32 -5.28 -11.45
N VAL A 152 12.14 -4.68 -11.28
CA VAL A 152 11.54 -3.75 -12.24
C VAL A 152 11.16 -2.47 -11.51
N GLU A 153 11.28 -1.34 -12.18
CA GLU A 153 10.83 -0.05 -11.68
C GLU A 153 9.61 0.39 -12.49
N LEU A 154 8.61 0.89 -11.77
CA LEU A 154 7.35 1.34 -12.33
C LEU A 154 7.10 2.77 -11.87
N GLN A 155 6.64 3.59 -12.81
CA GLN A 155 6.11 4.89 -12.49
C GLN A 155 4.59 4.79 -12.46
N GLU A 156 3.99 5.21 -11.35
CA GLU A 156 2.55 5.21 -11.18
C GLU A 156 2.03 6.66 -11.14
N PHE A 157 0.85 6.86 -11.71
CA PHE A 157 0.19 8.16 -11.82
C PHE A 157 -1.15 8.05 -11.12
N HIS A 158 -1.39 8.91 -10.14
CA HIS A 158 -2.52 8.78 -9.23
C HIS A 158 -3.42 10.01 -9.28
N TRP A 159 -4.73 9.77 -9.38
CA TRP A 159 -5.75 10.79 -9.13
C TRP A 159 -6.41 10.49 -7.80
N LEU A 160 -6.15 11.36 -6.83
CA LEU A 160 -6.64 11.27 -5.47
C LEU A 160 -7.77 12.25 -5.27
N PHE A 161 -8.93 11.75 -4.85
CA PHE A 161 -10.10 12.56 -4.59
C PHE A 161 -10.34 12.62 -3.09
N LEU A 162 -10.24 13.81 -2.52
CA LEU A 162 -10.39 14.06 -1.10
C LEU A 162 -11.62 14.93 -0.84
N THR A 163 -12.26 14.72 0.31
CA THR A 163 -13.33 15.61 0.78
C THR A 163 -13.03 16.09 2.18
N LYS A 164 -13.40 17.35 2.45
CA LYS A 164 -13.25 17.96 3.77
C LYS A 164 -14.50 17.71 4.60
N THR A 165 -14.34 17.10 5.77
CA THR A 165 -15.41 16.87 6.75
C THR A 165 -15.16 17.67 8.02
N LYS A 166 -16.14 17.70 8.94
CA LYS A 166 -15.99 18.32 10.27
C LYS A 166 -14.79 17.78 11.05
N ASN A 167 -14.43 16.51 10.82
CA ASN A 167 -13.33 15.84 11.51
C ASN A 167 -12.02 15.87 10.69
N GLY A 168 -12.01 16.55 9.54
CA GLY A 168 -10.87 16.67 8.65
C GLY A 168 -11.03 15.96 7.30
N TRP A 169 -9.91 15.84 6.59
CA TRP A 169 -9.87 15.33 5.23
C TRP A 169 -10.05 13.81 5.16
N ARG A 170 -10.84 13.33 4.19
CA ARG A 170 -11.09 11.91 3.95
C ARG A 170 -10.90 11.57 2.48
N LEU A 171 -10.42 10.36 2.23
CA LEU A 171 -10.36 9.78 0.88
C LEU A 171 -11.78 9.42 0.42
N VAL A 172 -12.15 9.92 -0.77
CA VAL A 172 -13.36 9.51 -1.49
C VAL A 172 -13.04 8.32 -2.38
N MET A 173 -12.11 8.52 -3.32
CA MET A 173 -11.67 7.49 -4.25
C MET A 173 -10.28 7.80 -4.81
N MET A 174 -9.65 6.79 -5.43
CA MET A 174 -8.34 6.95 -6.05
C MET A 174 -8.22 6.13 -7.32
N PHE A 175 -7.75 6.73 -8.41
CA PHE A 175 -7.42 6.01 -9.64
C PHE A 175 -5.90 5.96 -9.83
N THR A 176 -5.41 4.88 -10.41
CA THR A 176 -4.00 4.71 -10.73
C THR A 176 -3.81 4.24 -12.17
N GLN A 177 -2.86 4.85 -12.87
CA GLN A 177 -2.25 4.32 -14.08
C GLN A 177 -0.82 3.87 -13.76
N THR A 178 -0.39 2.76 -14.36
CA THR A 178 0.95 2.21 -14.19
C THR A 178 1.68 2.26 -15.52
N GLY A 179 2.88 2.85 -15.53
CA GLY A 179 3.82 2.84 -16.65
C GLY A 179 5.13 2.16 -16.26
N SER A 180 5.88 1.68 -17.25
CA SER A 180 7.25 1.23 -17.04
C SER A 180 8.20 2.41 -16.81
N TYR A 181 9.27 2.17 -16.06
CA TYR A 181 10.33 3.16 -15.84
C TYR A 181 11.71 2.58 -16.23
N PRO A 182 12.57 3.34 -16.94
CA PRO A 182 12.32 4.67 -17.51
C PRO A 182 11.27 4.62 -18.62
N ALA A 183 10.57 5.75 -18.83
CA ALA A 183 9.33 5.82 -19.60
C ALA A 183 9.41 5.11 -20.96
N GLN A 184 8.60 4.07 -21.13
CA GLN A 184 8.21 3.56 -22.45
C GLN A 184 6.74 3.95 -22.70
N GLN A 185 6.35 4.06 -23.97
CA GLN A 185 5.14 4.75 -24.40
C GLN A 185 3.81 4.10 -23.97
N LEU A 186 3.84 2.92 -23.35
CA LEU A 186 2.64 2.19 -22.95
C LEU A 186 2.38 2.35 -21.44
N GLN A 187 1.43 3.23 -21.12
CA GLN A 187 0.81 3.29 -19.80
C GLN A 187 -0.43 2.39 -19.78
N SER A 188 -0.70 1.73 -18.65
CA SER A 188 -1.96 1.02 -18.46
C SER A 188 -3.12 2.02 -18.46
N PRO A 189 -4.34 1.59 -18.83
CA PRO A 189 -5.53 2.40 -18.57
C PRO A 189 -5.67 2.69 -17.06
N PRO A 190 -6.32 3.80 -16.67
CA PRO A 190 -6.61 4.06 -15.26
C PRO A 190 -7.47 2.95 -14.68
N ARG A 191 -7.17 2.54 -13.44
CA ARG A 191 -7.93 1.56 -12.67
C ARG A 191 -8.31 2.15 -11.33
N ASP A 192 -9.49 1.81 -10.82
CA ASP A 192 -9.83 2.11 -9.44
C ASP A 192 -8.83 1.41 -8.50
N SER A 193 -8.25 2.19 -7.63
CA SER A 193 -7.20 1.82 -6.68
C SER A 193 -7.54 2.29 -5.26
N THR A 194 -8.82 2.61 -4.99
CA THR A 194 -9.33 3.09 -3.70
C THR A 194 -9.04 2.13 -2.55
N ASP A 195 -8.95 0.83 -2.85
CA ASP A 195 -8.58 -0.22 -1.89
C ASP A 195 -7.16 -0.75 -2.06
N GLY A 196 -6.38 -0.18 -2.97
CA GLY A 196 -4.97 -0.49 -3.20
C GLY A 196 -4.08 -0.07 -2.03
N THR A 197 -2.87 -0.62 -1.96
CA THR A 197 -1.92 -0.41 -0.84
C THR A 197 -1.55 1.06 -0.66
N ILE A 198 -1.44 1.82 -1.75
CA ILE A 198 -1.18 3.26 -1.72
C ILE A 198 -2.37 4.00 -1.09
N ALA A 199 -3.60 3.71 -1.50
CA ALA A 199 -4.79 4.32 -0.91
C ALA A 199 -4.94 3.95 0.58
N GLN A 200 -4.59 2.73 0.96
CA GLN A 200 -4.54 2.34 2.38
C GLN A 200 -3.47 3.12 3.16
N GLY A 201 -2.32 3.39 2.54
CA GLY A 201 -1.31 4.29 3.08
C GLY A 201 -1.85 5.71 3.30
N VAL A 202 -2.55 6.26 2.31
CA VAL A 202 -3.23 7.57 2.39
C VAL A 202 -4.28 7.60 3.52
N LYS A 203 -5.18 6.61 3.57
CA LYS A 203 -6.20 6.49 4.63
C LYS A 203 -5.55 6.48 6.02
N ALA A 204 -4.47 5.70 6.17
CA ALA A 204 -3.74 5.61 7.43
C ALA A 204 -3.06 6.93 7.82
N TRP A 205 -2.41 7.62 6.87
CA TRP A 205 -1.79 8.92 7.14
C TRP A 205 -2.83 9.98 7.52
N LEU A 206 -3.95 10.08 6.79
CA LEU A 206 -5.03 11.03 7.09
C LEU A 206 -5.59 10.82 8.49
N ARG A 207 -5.78 9.56 8.90
CA ARG A 207 -6.23 9.19 10.25
C ARG A 207 -5.22 9.60 11.31
N ASP A 208 -3.93 9.34 11.10
CA ASP A 208 -2.88 9.73 12.06
C ASP A 208 -2.74 11.26 12.14
N CYS A 209 -2.95 11.95 11.03
CA CYS A 209 -2.95 13.41 10.96
C CYS A 209 -4.12 13.97 11.78
N GLN A 210 -5.32 13.40 11.65
CA GLN A 210 -6.49 13.77 12.46
C GLN A 210 -6.26 13.51 13.96
N ALA A 211 -5.50 12.48 14.31
CA ALA A 211 -5.11 12.18 15.68
C ALA A 211 -3.96 13.05 16.22
N GLY A 212 -3.36 13.93 15.41
CA GLY A 212 -2.19 14.73 15.80
C GLY A 212 -0.89 13.94 15.93
N SER A 213 -0.83 12.73 15.38
CA SER A 213 0.32 11.83 15.50
C SER A 213 1.37 11.99 14.39
N VAL A 214 1.07 12.81 13.36
CA VAL A 214 2.02 13.12 12.28
C VAL A 214 2.98 14.22 12.74
N ARG A 215 4.29 13.97 12.60
CA ARG A 215 5.31 14.97 12.92
C ARG A 215 5.21 16.15 11.96
N GLN A 216 5.10 17.36 12.52
CA GLN A 216 5.02 18.62 11.76
C GLN A 216 6.32 18.89 11.02
#